data_AF-A0A6G0XQ69-F1
#
_entry.id   AF-A0A6G0XQ69-F1
#
_cell.length_a   1.000
_cell.length_b   1.000
_cell.length_c   1.000
_cell.angle_alpha   90.00
_cell.angle_beta   90.00
_cell.angle_gamma   90.00
#
_symmetry.space_group_name_H-M   'P 1'
#
loop_
_entity.id
_entity.type
_entity.pdbx_description
1 polymer ?
#
loop_
_entity_poly.entity_id
_entity_poly.type
_entity_poly.pdbx_seq_one_letter_code
_entity_poly.pdbx_strand_id
1 'polypeptide(L)'
;MRHVYIEDCNKASESHVVLTMDYSQNLTLPNAASTPSQWFFLFLVSISVFGIFDMGQNVQTNFVYSERAGGKGSNEVISMLDKFFKDKSVVGRNKT
;
A
#
# COMPACT_ATOMS: atom_id res chain seq x y z
N MET A 1 -4.33 12.12 -12.15
CA MET A 1 -4.13 10.81 -12.83
C MET A 1 -3.58 11.09 -14.23
N ARG A 2 -2.66 10.27 -14.75
CA ARG A 2 -2.03 10.52 -16.07
C ARG A 2 -3.08 10.38 -17.17
N HIS A 3 -3.05 11.25 -18.19
CA HIS A 3 -4.05 11.26 -19.27
C HIS A 3 -4.11 9.94 -20.06
N VAL A 4 -2.98 9.23 -20.21
CA VAL A 4 -2.90 7.91 -20.84
C VAL A 4 -3.23 6.74 -19.91
N TYR A 5 -3.61 6.98 -18.66
CA TYR A 5 -3.85 5.90 -17.68
C TYR A 5 -4.87 4.87 -18.20
N ILE A 6 -5.94 5.35 -18.85
CA ILE A 6 -6.98 4.48 -19.41
C ILE A 6 -6.41 3.60 -20.53
N GLU A 7 -5.55 4.15 -21.38
CA GLU A 7 -4.88 3.39 -22.44
C GLU A 7 -3.90 2.36 -21.87
N ASP A 8 -3.17 2.72 -20.81
CA ASP A 8 -2.28 1.80 -20.11
C ASP A 8 -3.08 0.65 -19.49
N CYS A 9 -4.20 0.95 -18.82
CA CYS A 9 -5.12 -0.06 -18.30
C CYS A 9 -5.61 -1.02 -19.39
N ASN A 10 -5.92 -0.51 -20.58
CA ASN A 10 -6.38 -1.34 -21.71
C ASN A 10 -5.26 -2.24 -22.28
N LYS A 11 -3.99 -1.92 -22.02
CA LYS A 11 -2.83 -2.74 -22.41
C LYS A 11 -2.45 -3.77 -21.34
N ALA A 12 -3.12 -3.78 -20.19
CA ALA A 12 -2.87 -4.77 -19.15
C ALA A 12 -3.11 -6.18 -19.69
N SER A 13 -2.14 -7.06 -19.50
CA SER A 13 -2.16 -8.45 -19.97
C SER A 13 -1.30 -9.32 -19.06
N GLU A 14 -1.20 -10.62 -19.33
CA GLU A 14 -0.33 -11.51 -18.55
C GLU A 14 1.16 -11.12 -18.59
N SER A 15 1.59 -10.42 -19.66
CA SER A 15 2.96 -9.91 -19.79
C SER A 15 3.12 -8.45 -19.35
N HIS A 16 2.01 -7.71 -19.20
CA HIS A 16 2.02 -6.28 -18.88
C HIS A 16 1.13 -6.01 -17.67
N VAL A 17 1.77 -5.73 -16.53
CA VAL A 17 1.08 -5.37 -15.30
C VAL A 17 1.00 -3.85 -15.17
N VAL A 18 -0.20 -3.36 -14.85
CA VAL A 18 -0.46 -1.94 -14.59
C VAL A 18 -0.81 -1.79 -13.12
N LEU A 19 0.07 -1.10 -12.39
CA LEU A 19 -0.08 -0.87 -10.96
C LEU A 19 -0.29 0.62 -10.69
N THR A 20 -1.28 0.93 -9.88
CA THR A 20 -1.40 2.24 -9.24
C THR A 20 -0.91 2.11 -7.81
N MET A 21 -0.05 3.03 -7.38
CA MET A 21 0.53 3.01 -6.04
C MET A 21 0.28 4.34 -5.37
N ASP A 22 -0.04 4.31 -4.08
CA ASP A 22 -0.18 5.50 -3.26
C ASP A 22 0.42 5.26 -1.87
N TYR A 23 0.98 6.32 -1.29
CA TYR A 23 1.63 6.28 0.00
C TYR A 23 1.08 7.37 0.91
N SER A 24 0.40 6.93 1.98
CA SER A 24 -0.17 7.81 2.99
C SER A 24 0.66 7.75 4.27
N GLN A 25 1.11 8.91 4.74
CA GLN A 25 1.88 9.06 5.97
C GLN A 25 1.06 9.68 7.08
N ASN A 26 1.45 9.35 8.33
CA ASN A 26 0.95 9.99 9.54
C ASN A 26 -0.56 9.78 9.78
N LEU A 27 -1.06 8.59 9.43
CA LEU A 27 -2.38 8.14 9.87
C LEU A 27 -2.34 7.90 11.37
N THR A 28 -2.99 8.79 12.12
CA THR A 28 -3.11 8.71 13.57
C THR A 28 -4.19 7.70 13.95
N LEU A 29 -3.80 6.62 14.65
CA LEU A 29 -4.75 5.68 15.24
C LEU A 29 -4.66 5.68 16.78
N PRO A 30 -5.79 5.47 17.49
CA PRO A 30 -7.15 5.30 16.96
C PRO A 30 -7.75 6.65 16.49
N ASN A 31 -8.39 6.65 15.31
CA ASN A 31 -9.17 7.79 14.82
C ASN A 31 -10.66 7.54 15.13
N ALA A 32 -11.04 7.73 16.39
CA ALA A 32 -12.44 7.65 16.82
C ALA A 32 -12.90 9.02 17.32
N ALA A 33 -14.03 9.50 16.81
CA ALA A 33 -14.59 10.79 17.19
C ALA A 33 -14.96 10.90 18.68
N SER A 34 -15.12 9.77 19.37
CA SER A 34 -15.49 9.67 20.78
C SER A 34 -14.29 9.47 21.73
N THR A 35 -13.04 9.53 21.27
CA THR A 35 -11.88 9.35 22.14
C THR A 35 -11.78 10.52 23.13
N PRO A 36 -11.81 10.28 24.46
CA PRO A 36 -11.67 11.34 25.44
C PRO A 36 -10.32 12.05 25.28
N SER A 37 -10.28 13.38 25.43
CA SER A 37 -9.12 14.22 25.08
C SER A 37 -7.79 13.81 25.74
N GLN A 38 -7.82 13.23 26.94
CA GLN A 38 -6.64 12.72 27.63
C GLN A 38 -6.07 11.43 27.00
N TRP A 39 -6.94 10.57 26.45
CA TRP A 39 -6.54 9.33 25.78
C TRP A 39 -6.09 9.57 24.35
N PHE A 40 -6.52 10.66 23.72
CA PHE A 40 -6.03 11.09 22.42
C PHE A 40 -4.50 11.23 22.44
N PHE A 41 -3.93 12.02 23.35
CA PHE A 41 -2.47 12.24 23.36
C PHE A 41 -1.63 11.02 23.75
N LEU A 42 -2.16 10.10 24.55
CA LEU A 42 -1.40 8.95 25.07
C LEU A 42 -1.37 7.75 24.10
N PHE A 43 -2.30 7.67 23.15
CA PHE A 43 -2.50 6.48 22.30
C PHE A 43 -2.24 6.71 20.82
N LEU A 44 -1.83 7.92 20.42
CA LEU A 44 -1.53 8.21 19.03
C LEU A 44 -0.32 7.41 18.56
N VAL A 45 -0.59 6.40 17.73
CA VAL A 45 0.44 5.76 16.92
C VAL A 45 0.36 6.35 15.53
N SER A 46 1.49 6.87 15.04
CA SER A 46 1.60 7.24 13.64
C SER A 46 1.80 5.99 12.79
N ILE A 47 0.89 5.79 11.85
CA ILE A 47 0.88 4.69 10.92
C ILE A 47 1.13 5.22 9.52
N SER A 48 1.89 4.45 8.75
CA SER A 48 2.08 4.67 7.32
C SER A 48 1.41 3.54 6.56
N VAL A 49 0.78 3.89 5.44
CA VAL A 49 0.06 2.94 4.57
C VAL A 49 0.60 3.08 3.16
N PHE A 50 0.97 1.95 2.56
CA PHE A 50 1.33 1.87 1.15
C PHE A 50 0.34 0.98 0.42
N GLY A 51 -0.46 1.58 -0.45
CA GLY A 51 -1.47 0.89 -1.25
C GLY A 51 -0.94 0.61 -2.64
N ILE A 52 -1.09 -0.62 -3.09
CA ILE A 52 -0.83 -1.04 -4.47
C ILE A 52 -2.11 -1.64 -5.03
N PHE A 53 -2.61 -1.04 -6.09
CA PHE A 53 -3.76 -1.53 -6.84
C PHE A 53 -3.30 -2.13 -8.16
N ASP A 54 -3.61 -3.41 -8.36
CA ASP A 54 -3.38 -4.10 -9.63
C ASP A 54 -4.65 -4.05 -10.48
N MET A 55 -4.54 -3.36 -11.62
CA MET A 55 -5.64 -3.23 -12.58
C MET A 55 -5.98 -4.55 -13.28
N GLY A 56 -4.99 -5.40 -13.54
CA GLY A 56 -5.20 -6.65 -14.28
C GLY A 56 -5.97 -7.68 -13.47
N GLN A 57 -5.77 -7.71 -12.16
CA GLN A 57 -6.49 -8.62 -11.24
C GLN A 57 -7.62 -7.94 -10.48
N ASN A 58 -7.72 -6.60 -10.55
CA ASN A 58 -8.66 -5.79 -9.79
C ASN A 58 -8.54 -6.00 -8.26
N VAL A 59 -7.30 -6.12 -7.77
CA VAL A 59 -6.99 -6.38 -6.35
C VAL A 59 -6.19 -5.24 -5.75
N GLN A 60 -6.61 -4.76 -4.58
CA GLN A 60 -5.85 -3.80 -3.78
C GLN A 60 -5.12 -4.50 -2.64
N THR A 61 -3.80 -4.31 -2.58
CA THR A 61 -2.95 -4.76 -1.47
C THR A 61 -2.48 -3.55 -0.70
N ASN A 62 -2.80 -3.48 0.59
CA ASN A 62 -2.38 -2.38 1.46
C ASN A 62 -1.39 -2.90 2.50
N PHE A 63 -0.19 -2.35 2.49
CA PHE A 63 0.81 -2.55 3.53
C PHE A 63 0.66 -1.49 4.60
N VAL A 64 0.47 -1.91 5.84
CA VAL A 64 0.27 -1.03 6.98
C VAL A 64 1.40 -1.28 7.97
N TYR A 65 2.12 -0.23 8.36
CA TYR A 65 3.17 -0.33 9.35
C TYR A 65 3.18 0.90 10.27
N SER A 66 3.57 0.69 11.52
CA SER A 66 3.73 1.77 12.49
C SER A 66 5.14 2.36 12.42
N GLU A 67 5.29 3.60 12.85
CA GLU A 67 6.60 4.25 13.02
C GLU A 67 7.56 3.50 13.96
N ARG A 68 7.02 2.59 14.78
CA ARG A 68 7.82 1.74 15.69
C ARG A 68 8.54 0.61 14.96
N ALA A 69 8.02 0.19 13.81
CA ALA A 69 8.52 -0.95 13.05
C ALA A 69 9.26 -0.54 11.77
N GLY A 70 9.00 0.66 11.26
CA GLY A 70 9.61 1.17 10.04
C GLY A 70 9.86 2.67 10.10
N GLY A 71 10.77 3.15 9.26
CA GLY A 71 11.12 4.56 9.16
C GLY A 71 10.17 5.36 8.28
N LYS A 72 10.65 6.48 7.78
CA LYS A 72 10.00 7.28 6.73
C LYS A 72 10.95 7.42 5.56
N GLY A 73 10.43 7.39 4.34
CA GLY A 73 11.19 7.71 3.13
C GLY A 73 11.21 6.61 2.08
N SER A 74 12.06 6.80 1.07
CA SER A 74 12.13 5.96 -0.13
C SER A 74 12.47 4.50 0.15
N ASN A 75 13.29 4.22 1.17
CA ASN A 75 13.71 2.86 1.50
C ASN A 75 12.53 1.97 1.92
N GLU A 76 11.56 2.53 2.64
CA GLU A 76 10.35 1.80 3.04
C GLU A 76 9.48 1.50 1.82
N VAL A 77 9.31 2.47 0.92
CA VAL A 77 8.53 2.31 -0.33
C VAL A 77 9.16 1.22 -1.21
N ILE A 78 10.48 1.27 -1.39
CA ILE A 78 11.23 0.25 -2.17
C ILE A 78 11.08 -1.13 -1.52
N SER A 79 11.20 -1.22 -0.20
CA SER A 79 11.08 -2.49 0.53
C SER A 79 9.68 -3.10 0.45
N MET A 80 8.63 -2.28 0.53
CA MET A 80 7.24 -2.74 0.38
C MET A 80 6.94 -3.19 -1.06
N LEU A 81 7.50 -2.49 -2.05
CA LEU A 81 7.37 -2.86 -3.45
C LEU A 81 8.12 -4.16 -3.78
N ASP A 82 9.33 -4.35 -3.24
CA ASP A 82 10.07 -5.61 -3.35
C ASP A 82 9.31 -6.76 -2.66
N LYS A 83 8.76 -6.52 -1.47
CA LYS A 83 7.90 -7.48 -0.77
C LYS A 83 6.66 -7.84 -1.61
N PHE A 84 5.98 -6.85 -2.20
CA PHE A 84 4.82 -7.09 -3.05
C PHE A 84 5.16 -8.01 -4.23
N PHE A 85 6.26 -7.76 -4.94
CA PHE A 85 6.66 -8.62 -6.06
C PHE A 85 7.06 -10.02 -5.61
N LYS A 86 7.72 -10.17 -4.47
CA LYS A 86 8.02 -11.47 -3.88
C LYS A 86 6.73 -12.24 -3.56
N ASP A 87 5.79 -11.62 -2.87
CA ASP A 87 4.51 -12.24 -2.48
C ASP A 87 3.69 -12.62 -3.73
N LYS A 88 3.62 -11.74 -4.74
CA LYS A 88 3.02 -12.04 -6.07
C LYS A 88 3.70 -13.21 -6.78
N SER A 89 5.03 -13.26 -6.78
CA SER A 89 5.80 -14.32 -7.46
C SER A 89 5.61 -15.69 -6.81
N VAL A 90 5.34 -15.73 -5.50
CA VAL A 90 5.02 -16.95 -4.76
C VAL A 90 3.62 -17.45 -5.13
N VAL A 91 2.64 -16.54 -5.25
CA VAL A 91 1.27 -16.89 -5.66
C VAL A 91 1.21 -17.40 -7.11
N GLY A 92 2.07 -16.89 -8.01
CA GLY A 92 2.13 -17.32 -9.42
C GLY A 92 2.66 -18.74 -9.66
N ARG A 93 3.38 -19.35 -8.69
CA ARG A 93 3.93 -20.71 -8.84
C ARG A 93 2.95 -21.83 -8.50
N ASN A 94 1.82 -21.54 -7.85
CA ASN A 94 0.86 -22.55 -7.39
C ASN A 94 -0.26 -22.85 -8.42
N LYS A 95 0.02 -22.69 -9.72
CA LYS A 95 -0.86 -23.11 -10.81
C LYS A 95 -0.12 -24.06 -11.75
N THR A 96 0.10 -25.28 -11.27
CA THR A 96 0.46 -26.46 -12.09
C THR A 96 -0.37 -27.62 -11.61
#